data_AF-R9JZD7-F1
#
_entry.id   AF-R9JZD7-F1
#
_cell.length_a   1.000
_cell.length_b   1.000
_cell.length_c   1.000
_cell.angle_alpha   90.00
_cell.angle_beta   90.00
_cell.angle_gamma   90.00
#
_symmetry.space_group_name_H-M   'P 1'
#
loop_
_entity.id
_entity.type
_entity.pdbx_description
1 polymer ?
#
loop_
_entity_poly.entity_id
_entity_poly.type
_entity_poly.pdbx_seq_one_letter_code
_entity_poly.pdbx_strand_id
1 'polypeptide(L)'
;MKVYLLQHKYEYEIYEGIMTTNAELIGIYSSRQNAEAVKERYKSKNGFNRFPESCFLINEYVLNEDHWTEGFITLENAKRKVRYDIPKRFEKKPVRKKCSKETLIDNKVYILWHYYEYDIDGLDLNLDAIKAIGIYSSKQKAEEVKERLKPKPGYSKYPEDCFYIDRYRLNEDHWTEGFITWDSETDSWIE
;
A
#
# COMPACT_ATOMS: atom_id res chain seq x y z
N MET A 1 0.14 0.62 18.67
CA MET A 1 1.55 0.39 18.28
C MET A 1 1.73 0.93 16.87
N LYS A 2 2.86 1.56 16.56
CA LYS A 2 3.17 1.97 15.18
C LYS A 2 3.95 0.88 14.47
N VAL A 3 3.71 0.74 13.18
CA VAL A 3 4.47 -0.13 12.27
C VAL A 3 4.77 0.63 10.98
N TYR A 4 5.81 0.24 10.29
CA TYR A 4 6.37 0.96 9.15
C TYR A 4 6.41 0.02 7.95
N LEU A 5 5.57 0.28 6.96
CA LEU A 5 5.47 -0.50 5.74
C LEU A 5 6.46 0.08 4.73
N LEU A 6 7.46 -0.70 4.34
CA LEU A 6 8.44 -0.35 3.32
C LEU A 6 8.02 -0.95 1.98
N GLN A 7 7.87 -0.11 0.97
CA GLN A 7 7.56 -0.48 -0.41
C GLN A 7 8.59 0.07 -1.37
N HIS A 8 8.77 -0.62 -2.49
CA HIS A 8 9.41 -0.08 -3.68
C HIS A 8 8.33 0.26 -4.71
N LYS A 9 8.16 1.54 -5.01
CA LYS A 9 7.18 2.05 -5.97
C LYS A 9 7.90 2.79 -7.10
N TYR A 10 7.57 2.43 -8.34
CA TYR A 10 8.10 3.09 -9.52
C TYR A 10 7.00 3.26 -10.57
N GLU A 11 7.17 4.25 -11.42
CA GLU A 11 6.27 4.53 -12.53
C GLU A 11 6.92 4.03 -13.82
N TYR A 12 6.10 3.53 -14.73
CA TYR A 12 6.56 3.07 -16.05
C TYR A 12 5.48 3.36 -17.09
N GLU A 13 5.93 3.59 -18.32
CA GLU A 13 5.04 3.84 -19.44
C GLU A 13 4.48 2.51 -19.96
N ILE A 14 3.17 2.46 -20.20
CA ILE A 14 2.50 1.28 -20.75
C ILE A 14 2.02 1.48 -22.18
N TYR A 15 1.71 2.73 -22.57
CA TYR A 15 1.21 3.04 -23.92
C TYR A 15 1.26 4.54 -24.20
N GLU A 16 1.95 4.97 -25.26
CA GLU A 16 1.93 6.36 -25.79
C GLU A 16 1.95 7.47 -24.73
N GLY A 17 2.88 7.42 -23.78
CA GLY A 17 3.05 8.40 -22.70
C GLY A 17 2.12 8.20 -21.48
N ILE A 18 1.29 7.16 -21.48
CA ILE A 18 0.49 6.76 -20.33
C ILE A 18 1.38 6.05 -19.34
N MET A 19 1.56 6.68 -18.18
CA MET A 19 2.28 6.13 -17.06
C MET A 19 1.34 5.33 -16.16
N THR A 20 1.81 4.19 -15.69
CA THR A 20 1.21 3.47 -14.56
C THR A 20 2.24 3.31 -13.45
N THR A 21 1.83 2.79 -12.31
CA THR A 21 2.72 2.59 -11.16
C THR A 21 2.69 1.15 -10.69
N ASN A 22 3.87 0.55 -10.49
CA ASN A 22 3.98 -0.69 -9.74
C ASN A 22 4.46 -0.37 -8.31
N ALA A 23 3.97 -1.10 -7.31
CA ALA A 23 4.36 -0.95 -5.92
C ALA A 23 4.49 -2.32 -5.25
N GLU A 24 5.73 -2.70 -4.95
CA GLU A 24 6.06 -3.98 -4.31
C GLU A 24 6.34 -3.80 -2.83
N LEU A 25 5.78 -4.68 -2.00
CA LEU A 25 6.03 -4.70 -0.55
C LEU A 25 7.39 -5.35 -0.27
N ILE A 26 8.29 -4.60 0.36
CA ILE A 26 9.56 -5.15 0.86
C ILE A 26 9.36 -5.79 2.24
N GLY A 27 8.61 -5.12 3.13
CA GLY A 27 8.34 -5.67 4.46
C GLY A 27 7.67 -4.68 5.40
N ILE A 28 7.35 -5.15 6.61
CA ILE A 28 6.70 -4.35 7.65
C ILE A 28 7.57 -4.38 8.90
N TYR A 29 7.91 -3.21 9.42
CA TYR A 29 8.89 -3.05 10.48
C TYR A 29 8.27 -2.44 11.73
N SER A 30 8.79 -2.87 12.88
CA SER A 30 8.34 -2.38 14.19
C SER A 30 8.82 -0.96 14.53
N SER A 31 9.81 -0.44 13.79
CA SER A 31 10.35 0.91 13.95
C SER A 31 10.74 1.52 12.60
N ARG A 32 10.75 2.86 12.53
CA ARG A 32 11.21 3.57 11.33
C ARG A 32 12.67 3.26 11.05
N GLN A 33 13.49 3.19 12.10
CA GLN A 33 14.91 2.89 12.02
C GLN A 33 15.17 1.52 11.38
N ASN A 34 14.37 0.50 11.73
CA ASN A 34 14.48 -0.82 11.11
C ASN A 34 14.15 -0.76 9.62
N ALA A 35 13.07 -0.07 9.23
CA ALA A 35 12.69 0.11 7.83
C ALA A 35 13.77 0.86 7.03
N GLU A 36 14.34 1.94 7.57
CA GLU A 36 15.42 2.70 6.94
C GLU A 36 16.69 1.84 6.80
N ALA A 37 17.03 1.03 7.80
CA ALA A 37 18.16 0.11 7.71
C ALA A 37 17.95 -0.96 6.62
N VAL A 38 16.71 -1.41 6.38
CA VAL A 38 16.41 -2.32 5.27
C VAL A 38 16.49 -1.59 3.93
N LYS A 39 15.93 -0.38 3.85
CA LYS A 39 16.01 0.46 2.66
C LYS A 39 17.45 0.61 2.18
N GLU A 40 18.39 0.93 3.08
CA GLU A 40 19.81 1.06 2.71
C GLU A 40 20.40 -0.24 2.17
N ARG A 41 20.02 -1.41 2.70
CA ARG A 41 20.44 -2.70 2.12
C ARG A 41 19.84 -2.92 0.73
N TYR A 42 18.56 -2.61 0.54
CA TYR A 42 17.87 -2.83 -0.74
C TYR A 42 18.33 -1.88 -1.84
N LYS A 43 18.72 -0.65 -1.53
CA LYS A 43 19.31 0.30 -2.49
C LYS A 43 20.54 -0.27 -3.22
N SER A 44 21.28 -1.18 -2.57
CA SER A 44 22.44 -1.85 -3.17
C SER A 44 22.12 -3.20 -3.84
N LYS A 45 20.90 -3.72 -3.73
CA LYS A 45 20.52 -4.97 -4.39
C LYS A 45 20.40 -4.76 -5.90
N ASN A 46 20.67 -5.82 -6.65
CA ASN A 46 20.53 -5.82 -8.10
C ASN A 46 19.06 -5.51 -8.49
N GLY A 47 18.87 -4.84 -9.63
CA GLY A 47 17.59 -4.30 -10.08
C GLY A 47 17.16 -3.04 -9.33
N PHE A 48 17.16 -3.07 -7.99
CA PHE A 48 16.78 -1.93 -7.15
C PHE A 48 17.73 -0.73 -7.26
N ASN A 49 19.02 -0.97 -7.45
CA ASN A 49 20.04 0.07 -7.60
C ASN A 49 19.90 0.93 -8.86
N ARG A 50 19.01 0.55 -9.79
CA ARG A 50 18.68 1.33 -10.99
C ARG A 50 17.64 2.41 -10.74
N PHE A 51 16.95 2.35 -9.60
CA PHE A 51 15.89 3.29 -9.24
C PHE A 51 16.42 4.35 -8.27
N PRO A 52 15.90 5.59 -8.37
CA PRO A 52 16.23 6.62 -7.40
C PRO A 52 15.73 6.23 -6.00
N GLU A 53 16.36 6.76 -4.96
CA GLU A 53 15.95 6.51 -3.57
C GLU A 53 14.48 6.89 -3.32
N SER A 54 13.94 7.84 -4.09
CA SER A 54 12.53 8.24 -4.03
C SER A 54 11.54 7.11 -4.36
N CYS A 55 11.98 6.03 -5.00
CA CYS A 55 11.17 4.84 -5.22
C CYS A 55 10.95 4.01 -3.95
N PHE A 56 11.73 4.23 -2.89
CA PHE A 56 11.53 3.56 -1.61
C PHE A 56 10.61 4.39 -0.71
N LEU A 57 9.42 3.85 -0.41
CA LEU A 57 8.41 4.50 0.41
C LEU A 57 8.29 3.82 1.77
N ILE A 58 8.45 4.59 2.85
CA ILE A 58 8.21 4.13 4.22
C ILE A 58 6.95 4.82 4.74
N ASN A 59 5.85 4.07 4.79
CA ASN A 59 4.57 4.55 5.28
C ASN A 59 4.36 4.13 6.74
N GLU A 60 3.98 5.09 7.59
CA GLU A 60 3.67 4.82 9.00
C GLU A 60 2.19 4.42 9.15
N TYR A 61 1.96 3.27 9.78
CA TYR A 61 0.63 2.79 10.13
C TYR A 61 0.51 2.68 11.65
N VAL A 62 -0.67 3.03 12.17
CA VAL A 62 -1.06 2.68 13.52
C VAL A 62 -1.80 1.35 13.47
N LEU A 63 -1.28 0.36 14.19
CA LEU A 63 -1.83 -0.98 14.22
C LEU A 63 -3.30 -0.95 14.69
N ASN A 64 -4.17 -1.66 13.96
CA ASN A 64 -5.62 -1.71 14.14
C ASN A 64 -6.38 -0.41 13.83
N GLU A 65 -5.73 0.55 13.16
CA GLU A 65 -6.41 1.72 12.63
C GLU A 65 -6.50 1.65 11.10
N ASP A 66 -7.63 2.13 10.58
CA ASP A 66 -7.85 2.31 9.15
C ASP A 66 -6.96 3.48 8.68
N HIS A 67 -6.18 3.28 7.63
CA HIS A 67 -5.33 4.32 7.03
C HIS A 67 -5.98 4.95 5.80
N TRP A 68 -6.66 4.15 4.97
CA TRP A 68 -7.41 4.65 3.81
C TRP A 68 -8.90 4.79 4.12
N THR A 69 -9.25 5.72 5.01
CA THR A 69 -10.65 5.93 5.42
C THR A 69 -11.45 6.81 4.47
N GLU A 70 -10.79 7.62 3.64
CA GLU A 70 -11.45 8.56 2.72
C GLU A 70 -12.20 7.82 1.59
N GLY A 71 -11.79 6.57 1.31
CA GLY A 71 -12.40 5.74 0.28
C GLY A 71 -12.18 6.30 -1.12
N PHE A 72 -13.12 5.99 -2.02
CA PHE A 72 -13.13 6.49 -3.39
C PHE A 72 -13.67 7.93 -3.43
N ILE A 73 -13.04 8.79 -4.23
CA ILE A 73 -13.54 10.14 -4.47
C ILE A 73 -14.89 10.03 -5.18
N THR A 74 -15.96 10.51 -4.55
CA THR A 74 -17.27 10.67 -5.19
C THR A 74 -17.40 12.10 -5.73
N LEU A 75 -18.25 12.30 -6.75
CA LEU A 75 -18.60 13.64 -7.26
C LEU A 75 -19.08 14.60 -6.16
N GLU A 76 -19.72 14.06 -5.12
CA GLU A 76 -20.15 14.81 -3.94
C GLU A 76 -18.98 15.27 -3.06
N ASN A 77 -17.95 14.42 -2.90
CA ASN A 77 -16.72 14.75 -2.18
C ASN A 77 -15.78 15.66 -3.00
N ALA A 78 -15.76 15.51 -4.33
CA ALA A 78 -14.97 16.32 -5.26
C ALA A 78 -15.39 17.80 -5.24
N LYS A 79 -16.70 18.08 -5.14
CA LYS A 79 -17.24 19.45 -4.98
C LYS A 79 -16.72 20.17 -3.73
N ARG A 80 -16.18 19.46 -2.74
CA ARG A 80 -15.66 20.03 -1.48
C ARG A 80 -14.13 20.23 -1.46
N LYS A 81 -13.37 19.66 -2.40
CA LYS A 81 -11.91 19.79 -2.42
C LYS A 81 -11.37 19.78 -3.85
N VAL A 82 -11.09 20.98 -4.38
CA VAL A 82 -10.14 21.14 -5.49
C VAL A 82 -8.74 21.18 -4.86
N ARG A 83 -7.98 20.09 -5.03
CA ARG A 83 -6.53 20.03 -5.20
C ARG A 83 -6.12 18.55 -5.23
N TYR A 84 -5.37 18.18 -6.26
CA TYR A 84 -4.69 16.90 -6.42
C TYR A 84 -3.97 16.47 -5.15
N ASP A 85 -3.80 15.16 -5.04
CA ASP A 85 -3.33 14.37 -3.91
C ASP A 85 -2.09 14.92 -3.19
N ILE A 86 -2.31 15.91 -2.32
CA ILE A 86 -1.40 16.24 -1.23
C ILE A 86 -2.11 15.80 0.04
N PRO A 87 -1.55 14.86 0.82
CA PRO A 87 -2.08 14.47 2.11
C PRO A 87 -2.16 15.70 3.01
N LYS A 88 -3.34 16.32 3.09
CA LYS A 88 -3.63 17.31 4.11
C LYS A 88 -3.72 16.55 5.42
N ARG A 89 -2.62 16.53 6.19
CA ARG A 89 -2.65 16.26 7.63
C ARG A 89 -3.81 17.04 8.23
N PHE A 90 -4.89 16.34 8.57
CA PHE A 90 -5.97 16.92 9.36
C PHE A 90 -6.34 15.99 10.50
N GLU A 91 -6.17 16.58 11.69
CA GLU A 91 -6.49 16.09 13.00
C GLU A 91 -7.99 15.81 13.11
N LYS A 92 -8.40 14.56 12.91
CA LYS A 92 -9.58 14.05 13.61
C LYS A 92 -9.09 12.97 14.55
N LYS A 93 -9.03 13.30 15.85
CA LYS A 93 -8.68 12.35 16.90
C LYS A 93 -9.64 11.16 16.81
N PRO A 94 -9.14 9.92 16.60
CA PRO A 94 -9.99 8.76 16.62
C PRO A 94 -10.62 8.60 17.99
N VAL A 95 -11.85 8.09 18.01
CA VAL A 95 -12.56 7.70 19.23
C VAL A 95 -11.69 6.68 19.95
N ARG A 96 -11.07 7.08 21.07
CA ARG A 96 -10.22 6.22 21.89
C ARG A 96 -11.05 5.09 22.48
N LYS A 97 -11.11 3.96 21.79
CA LYS A 97 -11.46 2.68 22.42
C LYS A 97 -10.32 2.33 23.40
N LYS A 98 -10.68 1.97 24.63
CA LYS A 98 -9.74 1.68 25.72
C LYS A 98 -8.79 0.56 25.26
N CYS A 99 -7.54 0.92 24.98
CA CYS A 99 -6.50 0.00 24.50
C CYS A 99 -6.02 -0.82 25.70
N SER A 100 -6.45 -2.08 25.79
CA SER A 100 -5.67 -3.11 26.48
C SER A 100 -4.30 -3.18 25.81
N LYS A 101 -3.22 -3.44 26.55
CA LYS A 101 -1.88 -3.65 25.98
C LYS A 101 -1.90 -4.90 25.10
N GLU A 102 -2.35 -4.74 23.86
CA GLU A 102 -2.42 -5.82 22.89
C GLU A 102 -1.01 -6.20 22.47
N THR A 103 -0.63 -7.42 22.82
CA THR A 103 0.65 -8.01 22.44
C THR A 103 0.44 -8.76 21.13
N LEU A 104 1.30 -8.52 20.15
CA LEU A 104 1.27 -9.26 18.90
C LEU A 104 1.61 -10.73 19.16
N ILE A 105 0.78 -11.63 18.64
CA ILE A 105 1.03 -13.07 18.72
C ILE A 105 2.02 -13.43 17.61
N ASP A 106 3.18 -14.00 17.99
CA ASP A 106 4.22 -14.43 17.04
C ASP A 106 4.70 -13.30 16.09
N ASN A 107 4.67 -12.05 16.56
CA ASN A 107 5.00 -10.86 15.75
C ASN A 107 4.25 -10.78 14.40
N LYS A 108 3.10 -11.44 14.29
CA LYS A 108 2.30 -11.49 13.06
C LYS A 108 1.41 -10.27 12.97
N VAL A 109 1.34 -9.72 11.77
CA VAL A 109 0.41 -8.66 11.38
C VAL A 109 -0.31 -9.05 10.10
N TYR A 110 -1.46 -8.44 9.88
CA TYR A 110 -2.33 -8.73 8.75
C TYR A 110 -2.62 -7.44 8.01
N ILE A 111 -2.23 -7.33 6.75
CA ILE A 111 -2.59 -6.18 5.92
C ILE A 111 -3.92 -6.49 5.24
N LEU A 112 -4.88 -5.57 5.32
CA LEU A 112 -6.05 -5.58 4.44
C LEU A 112 -5.74 -4.72 3.21
N TRP A 113 -5.73 -5.34 2.04
CA TRP A 113 -5.59 -4.70 0.75
C TRP A 113 -6.94 -4.54 0.06
N HIS A 114 -7.05 -3.54 -0.79
CA HIS A 114 -8.10 -3.42 -1.79
C HIS A 114 -7.45 -3.27 -3.17
N TYR A 115 -7.67 -4.23 -4.04
CA TYR A 115 -7.27 -4.22 -5.44
C TYR A 115 -8.50 -3.89 -6.30
N TYR A 116 -8.35 -3.02 -7.28
CA TYR A 116 -9.42 -2.71 -8.22
C TYR A 116 -8.86 -2.23 -9.54
N GLU A 117 -9.59 -2.55 -10.60
CA GLU A 117 -9.33 -2.03 -11.93
C GLU A 117 -10.14 -0.76 -12.17
N TYR A 118 -9.59 0.13 -12.98
CA TYR A 118 -10.30 1.31 -13.47
C TYR A 118 -9.93 1.63 -14.91
N ASP A 119 -10.95 2.03 -15.67
CA ASP A 119 -10.81 2.39 -17.07
C ASP A 119 -10.20 3.80 -17.18
N ILE A 120 -9.43 4.03 -18.24
CA ILE A 120 -9.02 5.37 -18.63
C ILE A 120 -9.99 5.90 -19.68
N ASP A 121 -10.78 6.90 -19.32
CA ASP A 121 -11.78 7.51 -20.22
C ASP A 121 -11.17 7.88 -21.59
N GLY A 122 -11.74 7.33 -22.65
CA GLY A 122 -11.31 7.59 -24.03
C GLY A 122 -10.21 6.66 -24.56
N LEU A 123 -9.80 5.66 -23.77
CA LEU A 123 -8.85 4.62 -24.18
C LEU A 123 -9.42 3.24 -23.83
N ASP A 124 -9.17 2.24 -24.68
CA ASP A 124 -9.53 0.84 -24.41
C ASP A 124 -8.44 0.19 -23.53
N LEU A 125 -8.18 0.82 -22.37
CA LEU A 125 -7.14 0.45 -21.42
C LEU A 125 -7.68 0.47 -19.98
N ASN A 126 -7.39 -0.60 -19.25
CA ASN A 126 -7.70 -0.75 -17.83
C ASN A 126 -6.42 -0.75 -17.01
N LEU A 127 -6.44 -0.06 -15.87
CA LEU A 127 -5.31 0.00 -14.94
C LEU A 127 -5.65 -0.61 -13.59
N ASP A 128 -4.66 -1.29 -13.04
CA ASP A 128 -4.72 -1.88 -11.71
C ASP A 128 -4.36 -0.86 -10.64
N ALA A 129 -5.12 -0.85 -9.56
CA ALA A 129 -4.81 -0.10 -8.34
C ALA A 129 -4.87 -1.00 -7.12
N ILE A 130 -3.78 -1.03 -6.36
CA ILE A 130 -3.72 -1.69 -5.05
C ILE A 130 -3.54 -0.66 -3.93
N LYS A 131 -4.37 -0.75 -2.88
CA LYS A 131 -4.30 0.14 -1.71
C LYS A 131 -4.33 -0.63 -0.41
N ALA A 132 -3.39 -0.31 0.49
CA ALA A 132 -3.41 -0.82 1.85
C ALA A 132 -4.46 -0.04 2.67
N ILE A 133 -5.53 -0.72 3.07
CA ILE A 133 -6.57 -0.15 3.92
C ILE A 133 -6.04 0.07 5.34
N GLY A 134 -5.31 -0.89 5.88
CA GLY A 134 -4.75 -0.83 7.23
C GLY A 134 -3.98 -2.10 7.59
N ILE A 135 -3.30 -2.05 8.74
CA ILE A 135 -2.49 -3.16 9.26
C ILE A 135 -3.02 -3.55 10.64
N TYR A 136 -3.34 -4.82 10.81
CA TYR A 136 -4.08 -5.34 11.96
C TYR A 136 -3.29 -6.40 12.73
N SER A 137 -3.56 -6.50 14.04
CA SER A 137 -2.91 -7.47 14.92
C SER A 137 -3.42 -8.91 14.74
N SER A 138 -4.50 -9.11 13.99
CA SER A 138 -5.12 -10.43 13.78
C SER A 138 -5.93 -10.43 12.48
N LYS A 139 -6.06 -11.59 11.84
CA LYS A 139 -6.93 -11.76 10.66
C LYS A 139 -8.38 -11.33 10.96
N GLN A 140 -8.91 -11.72 12.11
CA GLN A 140 -10.29 -11.38 12.50
C GLN A 140 -10.56 -9.87 12.46
N LYS A 141 -9.67 -9.05 13.04
CA LYS A 141 -9.81 -7.59 12.98
C LYS A 141 -9.79 -7.04 11.55
N ALA A 142 -8.94 -7.59 10.68
CA ALA A 142 -8.93 -7.21 9.27
C ALA A 142 -10.26 -7.57 8.57
N GLU A 143 -10.80 -8.76 8.84
CA GLU A 143 -12.12 -9.19 8.32
C GLU A 143 -13.25 -8.30 8.85
N GLU A 144 -13.25 -7.92 10.13
CA GLU A 144 -14.23 -6.98 10.69
C GLU A 144 -14.21 -5.63 9.97
N VAL A 145 -13.03 -5.15 9.58
CA VAL A 145 -12.91 -3.92 8.75
C VAL A 145 -13.41 -4.16 7.33
N LYS A 146 -13.06 -5.29 6.71
CA LYS A 146 -13.57 -5.68 5.39
C LYS A 146 -15.10 -5.64 5.38
N GLU A 147 -15.77 -6.35 6.30
CA GLU A 147 -17.24 -6.36 6.39
C GLU A 147 -17.84 -4.96 6.59
N ARG A 148 -17.18 -4.11 7.39
CA ARG A 148 -17.60 -2.72 7.59
C ARG A 148 -17.42 -1.84 6.35
N LEU A 149 -16.47 -2.14 5.47
CA LEU A 149 -16.15 -1.35 4.28
C LEU A 149 -16.93 -1.79 3.04
N LYS A 150 -17.22 -3.09 2.88
CA LYS A 150 -17.99 -3.63 1.75
C LYS A 150 -19.23 -2.81 1.36
N PRO A 151 -20.14 -2.41 2.29
CA PRO A 151 -21.35 -1.68 1.91
C PRO A 151 -21.11 -0.18 1.68
N LYS A 152 -19.90 0.35 1.88
CA LYS A 152 -19.65 1.78 1.76
C LYS A 152 -19.58 2.21 0.29
N PRO A 153 -20.01 3.45 -0.03
CA PRO A 153 -19.90 4.00 -1.38
C PRO A 153 -18.47 3.88 -1.93
N GLY A 154 -18.36 3.44 -3.18
CA GLY A 154 -17.08 3.19 -3.85
C GLY A 154 -16.65 1.73 -3.71
N TYR A 155 -16.56 1.20 -2.49
CA TYR A 155 -16.22 -0.21 -2.26
C TYR A 155 -17.32 -1.15 -2.77
N SER A 156 -18.58 -0.80 -2.56
CA SER A 156 -19.74 -1.59 -3.01
C SER A 156 -19.89 -1.71 -4.54
N LYS A 157 -19.04 -1.02 -5.31
CA LYS A 157 -19.00 -1.12 -6.78
C LYS A 157 -18.13 -2.27 -7.26
N TYR A 158 -17.26 -2.79 -6.40
CA TYR A 158 -16.32 -3.83 -6.72
C TYR A 158 -16.77 -5.15 -6.08
N PRO A 159 -16.45 -6.30 -6.69
CA PRO A 159 -16.75 -7.59 -6.09
C PRO A 159 -15.95 -7.79 -4.78
N GLU A 160 -16.40 -8.73 -3.96
CA GLU A 160 -15.80 -8.94 -2.63
C GLU A 160 -14.34 -9.43 -2.69
N ASP A 161 -13.99 -10.16 -3.75
CA ASP A 161 -12.65 -10.68 -3.98
C ASP A 161 -11.62 -9.56 -4.20
N CYS A 162 -12.02 -8.32 -4.52
CA CYS A 162 -11.16 -7.15 -4.49
C CYS A 162 -10.51 -6.87 -3.12
N PHE A 163 -11.02 -7.44 -2.03
CA PHE A 163 -10.39 -7.36 -0.71
C PHE A 163 -9.51 -8.59 -0.41
N TYR A 164 -8.24 -8.35 -0.13
CA TYR A 164 -7.27 -9.39 0.20
C TYR A 164 -6.68 -9.17 1.59
N ILE A 165 -6.47 -10.25 2.36
CA ILE A 165 -5.81 -10.19 3.66
C ILE A 165 -4.58 -11.06 3.65
N ASP A 166 -3.43 -10.42 3.70
CA ASP A 166 -2.13 -11.08 3.77
C ASP A 166 -1.58 -11.07 5.17
N ARG A 167 -0.83 -12.11 5.51
CA ARG A 167 -0.17 -12.26 6.81
C ARG A 167 1.33 -12.08 6.66
N TYR A 168 1.88 -11.17 7.44
CA TYR A 168 3.31 -10.90 7.49
C TYR A 168 3.84 -11.04 8.91
N ARG A 169 5.12 -11.33 9.05
CA ARG A 169 5.86 -11.20 10.31
C ARG A 169 6.61 -9.88 10.32
N LEU A 170 6.59 -9.19 11.46
CA LEU A 170 7.30 -7.93 11.63
C LEU A 170 8.81 -8.13 11.60
N ASN A 171 9.50 -7.15 11.00
CA ASN A 171 10.94 -7.08 10.82
C ASN A 171 11.53 -8.21 9.95
N GLU A 172 10.70 -8.84 9.12
CA GLU A 172 11.14 -9.76 8.08
C GLU A 172 11.01 -9.10 6.72
N ASP A 173 11.99 -9.37 5.86
CA ASP A 173 11.99 -8.99 4.45
C ASP A 173 11.11 -10.03 3.71
N HIS A 174 10.05 -9.60 3.02
CA HIS A 174 9.11 -10.47 2.31
C HIS A 174 9.30 -10.48 0.80
N TRP A 175 10.19 -9.62 0.29
CA TRP A 175 10.66 -9.63 -1.10
C TRP A 175 12.08 -10.18 -1.17
N THR A 176 12.27 -11.42 -1.61
CA THR A 176 13.59 -12.07 -1.58
C THR A 176 14.16 -12.44 -2.96
N GLU A 177 13.37 -12.30 -4.02
CA GLU A 177 13.62 -12.96 -5.32
C GLU A 177 14.43 -12.11 -6.32
N GLY A 178 14.84 -10.89 -5.95
CA GLY A 178 15.45 -9.93 -6.90
C GLY A 178 14.39 -9.05 -7.57
N PHE A 179 14.80 -8.06 -8.36
CA PHE A 179 13.86 -7.14 -9.03
C PHE A 179 14.14 -7.16 -10.52
N ILE A 180 13.30 -7.90 -11.26
CA ILE A 180 13.43 -8.00 -12.70
C ILE A 180 12.84 -6.75 -13.34
N THR A 181 13.63 -6.06 -14.16
CA THR A 181 13.17 -4.88 -14.88
C THR A 181 13.58 -4.92 -16.34
N TRP A 182 12.76 -4.30 -17.18
CA TRP A 182 13.08 -4.16 -18.59
C TRP A 182 14.10 -3.05 -18.78
N ASP A 183 15.17 -3.35 -19.49
CA ASP A 183 16.13 -2.35 -19.94
C ASP A 183 15.81 -1.93 -21.37
N SER A 184 15.31 -0.70 -21.52
CA SER A 184 15.02 -0.12 -22.83
C SER A 184 16.28 0.19 -23.64
N GLU A 185 17.45 0.36 -23.01
CA GLU A 185 18.70 0.61 -23.73
C GLU A 185 19.27 -0.68 -24.32
N THR A 186 19.10 -1.81 -23.63
CA THR A 186 19.64 -3.10 -24.06
C THR A 186 18.59 -4.07 -24.62
N ASP A 187 17.32 -3.67 -24.65
CA ASP A 187 16.18 -4.46 -25.14
C ASP A 187 16.10 -5.84 -24.46
N SER A 188 16.29 -5.88 -23.13
CA SER A 188 16.39 -7.14 -22.37
C SER A 188 15.86 -7.04 -20.95
N TRP A 189 15.35 -8.15 -20.43
CA TRP A 189 15.04 -8.31 -19.00
C TRP A 189 16.32 -8.49 -18.19
N ILE A 190 16.46 -7.73 -17.12
CA ILE A 190 17.61 -7.80 -16.21
C ILE A 190 17.11 -8.20 -14.83
N GLU A 191 17.64 -9.31 -14.32
CA GLU A 191 17.49 -9.78 -12.94
C GLU A 191 18.38 -9.02 -11.97
#